data_AF-A0A9P4XQN4-F1
#
_entry.id   AF-A0A9P4XQN4-F1
#
_cell.length_a   1.000
_cell.length_b   1.000
_cell.length_c   1.000
_cell.angle_alpha   90.00
_cell.angle_beta   90.00
_cell.angle_gamma   90.00
#
_symmetry.space_group_name_H-M   'P 1'
#
loop_
_entity.id
_entity.type
_entity.pdbx_description
1 polymer ?
#
loop_
_entity_poly.entity_id
_entity_poly.type
_entity_poly.pdbx_seq_one_letter_code
_entity_poly.pdbx_strand_id
1 'polypeptide(L)'
;MATTLRRSIEQLDGITKLLTTRCTDTQESNTCEKPTSHTQIVVGVVVATGLLILGSALLVLVWLTLRRRQIDKLEEATDPFELAAYGLEQTPVQKQRRRDRFKAMLGRR
;
A
#
# COMPACT_ATOMS: atom_id res chain seq x y z
N MET A 1 -9.70 -22.02 19.26
CA MET A 1 -8.80 -21.24 18.38
C MET A 1 -7.46 -21.93 18.09
N ALA A 2 -7.20 -23.17 18.54
CA ALA A 2 -5.95 -23.89 18.21
C ALA A 2 -6.04 -24.76 16.93
N THR A 3 -7.26 -25.17 16.54
CA THR A 3 -7.51 -26.07 15.40
C THR A 3 -7.46 -25.37 14.05
N THR A 4 -7.72 -24.06 14.01
CA THR A 4 -7.61 -23.22 12.81
C THR A 4 -6.16 -22.97 12.43
N LEU A 5 -5.30 -22.71 13.42
CA LEU A 5 -3.85 -22.51 13.21
C LEU A 5 -3.16 -23.77 12.67
N ARG A 6 -3.55 -24.95 13.16
CA ARG A 6 -2.97 -26.23 12.72
C ARG A 6 -3.27 -26.55 11.26
N ARG A 7 -4.49 -26.28 10.80
CA ARG A 7 -4.88 -26.45 9.39
C ARG A 7 -4.14 -25.48 8.45
N SER A 8 -3.92 -24.23 8.87
CA SER A 8 -3.15 -23.28 8.06
C SER A 8 -1.67 -23.68 7.90
N ILE A 9 -1.07 -24.33 8.90
CA ILE A 9 0.33 -24.80 8.82
C ILE A 9 0.45 -25.99 7.86
N GLU A 10 -0.49 -26.92 7.88
CA GLU A 10 -0.52 -28.05 6.93
C GLU A 10 -0.77 -27.59 5.48
N GLN A 11 -1.56 -26.55 5.30
CA GLN A 11 -1.81 -25.96 3.98
C GLN A 11 -0.56 -25.23 3.43
N LEU A 12 0.24 -24.60 4.30
CA LEU A 12 1.54 -24.02 3.96
C LEU A 12 2.58 -25.09 3.59
N ASP A 13 2.57 -26.26 4.25
CA ASP A 13 3.48 -27.38 3.93
C ASP A 13 3.14 -28.04 2.57
N GLY A 14 1.85 -28.13 2.23
CA GLY A 14 1.40 -28.58 0.90
C GLY A 14 1.73 -27.61 -0.23
N ILE A 15 1.59 -26.30 0.03
CA ILE A 15 1.96 -25.24 -0.92
C ILE A 15 3.48 -25.19 -1.09
N THR A 16 4.27 -25.30 -0.02
CA THR A 16 5.74 -25.34 -0.12
C THR A 16 6.25 -26.59 -0.84
N LYS A 17 5.58 -27.75 -0.73
CA LYS A 17 5.88 -28.95 -1.54
C LYS A 17 5.38 -28.88 -3.00
N LEU A 18 4.43 -28.01 -3.31
CA LEU A 18 4.06 -27.68 -4.69
C LEU A 18 5.01 -26.62 -5.29
N LEU A 19 5.54 -25.73 -4.44
CA LEU A 19 6.60 -24.76 -4.76
C LEU A 19 8.02 -25.34 -4.67
N THR A 20 8.22 -26.61 -4.27
CA THR A 20 9.47 -27.34 -4.56
C THR A 20 9.50 -27.59 -6.07
N THR A 21 9.87 -26.51 -6.74
CA THR A 21 10.27 -26.35 -8.13
C THR A 21 10.89 -27.63 -8.67
N ARG A 22 10.20 -28.24 -9.62
CA ARG A 22 10.85 -29.08 -10.63
C ARG A 22 11.89 -28.17 -11.30
N CYS A 23 13.15 -28.29 -10.90
CA CYS A 23 14.22 -27.50 -11.47
C CYS A 23 14.24 -27.77 -12.98
N THR A 24 14.24 -26.71 -13.78
CA THR A 24 14.27 -26.79 -15.23
C THR A 24 15.72 -26.74 -15.69
N ASP A 25 16.16 -27.80 -16.36
CA ASP A 25 17.45 -27.90 -17.04
C ASP A 25 17.16 -27.75 -18.53
N THR A 26 17.29 -26.52 -19.03
CA THR A 26 17.11 -26.19 -20.44
C THR A 26 18.35 -25.44 -20.89
N GLN A 27 18.80 -25.64 -22.13
CA GLN A 27 20.02 -25.02 -22.64
C GLN A 27 20.06 -23.48 -22.48
N GLU A 28 18.90 -22.82 -22.37
CA GLU A 28 18.77 -21.38 -22.17
C GLU A 28 18.53 -20.94 -20.71
N SER A 29 18.09 -21.84 -19.82
CA SER A 29 17.87 -21.52 -18.42
C SER A 29 18.03 -22.76 -17.51
N ASN A 30 19.04 -22.71 -16.66
CA ASN A 30 19.35 -23.76 -15.67
C ASN A 30 19.06 -23.23 -14.27
N THR A 31 17.93 -23.67 -13.70
CA THR A 31 17.53 -23.33 -12.33
C THR A 31 17.92 -24.42 -11.31
N CYS A 32 18.51 -25.53 -11.80
CA CYS A 32 19.03 -26.63 -10.99
C CYS A 32 20.35 -26.29 -10.29
N GLU A 33 21.15 -25.41 -10.90
CA GLU A 33 22.44 -25.02 -10.35
C GLU A 33 22.27 -23.89 -9.34
N LYS A 34 22.94 -24.04 -8.19
CA LYS A 34 22.87 -23.04 -7.13
C LYS A 34 23.38 -21.69 -7.66
N PRO A 35 22.61 -20.60 -7.52
CA PRO A 35 23.01 -19.30 -8.04
C PRO A 35 24.36 -18.88 -7.45
N THR A 36 25.26 -18.40 -8.32
CA THR A 36 26.55 -17.84 -7.90
C THR A 36 26.31 -16.59 -7.03
N SER A 37 27.19 -16.32 -6.07
CA SER A 37 27.07 -15.19 -5.12
C SER A 37 26.80 -13.85 -5.81
N HIS A 38 27.35 -13.64 -7.00
CA HIS A 38 27.12 -12.43 -7.79
C HIS A 38 25.66 -12.25 -8.24
N THR A 39 24.94 -13.31 -8.59
CA THR A 39 23.53 -13.20 -9.01
C THR A 39 22.61 -12.76 -7.86
N GLN A 40 22.87 -13.20 -6.63
CA GLN A 40 22.11 -12.77 -5.45
C GLN A 40 22.30 -11.27 -5.17
N ILE A 41 23.52 -10.77 -5.35
CA ILE A 41 23.84 -9.35 -5.18
C ILE A 41 23.10 -8.53 -6.23
N VAL A 42 23.13 -8.94 -7.51
CA VAL A 42 22.44 -8.22 -8.59
C VAL A 42 20.93 -8.19 -8.35
N VAL A 43 20.33 -9.33 -8.01
CA VAL A 43 18.88 -9.39 -7.70
C VAL A 43 18.55 -8.49 -6.52
N GLY A 44 19.36 -8.52 -5.46
CA GLY A 44 19.18 -7.65 -4.30
C GLY A 44 19.23 -6.15 -4.66
N VAL A 45 20.19 -5.75 -5.49
CA VAL A 45 20.32 -4.37 -5.96
C VAL A 45 19.14 -3.94 -6.82
N VAL A 46 18.67 -4.78 -7.74
CA VAL A 46 17.52 -4.48 -8.61
C VAL A 46 16.24 -4.32 -7.79
N VAL A 47 16.00 -5.20 -6.81
CA VAL A 47 14.82 -5.11 -5.95
C VAL A 47 14.88 -3.86 -5.07
N ALA A 48 16.04 -3.58 -4.45
CA ALA A 48 16.22 -2.42 -3.59
C ALA A 48 16.03 -1.11 -4.36
N THR A 49 16.61 -1.00 -5.56
CA THR A 49 16.46 0.19 -6.41
C THR A 49 15.01 0.38 -6.88
N GLY A 50 14.32 -0.69 -7.28
CA GLY A 50 12.91 -0.64 -7.64
C GLY A 50 12.02 -0.13 -6.49
N LEU A 51 12.25 -0.61 -5.27
CA LEU A 51 11.53 -0.16 -4.07
C LEU A 51 11.83 1.30 -3.72
N LEU A 52 13.08 1.76 -3.88
CA LEU A 52 13.45 3.15 -3.64
C LEU A 52 12.78 4.11 -4.62
N ILE A 53 12.72 3.75 -5.91
CA ILE A 53 12.04 4.56 -6.92
C ILE A 53 10.55 4.63 -6.63
N LEU A 54 9.91 3.49 -6.35
CA LEU A 54 8.49 3.46 -6.04
C LEU A 54 8.17 4.23 -4.75
N GLY A 55 9.00 4.06 -3.72
CA GLY A 55 8.86 4.75 -2.43
C GLY A 55 9.00 6.27 -2.57
N SER A 56 10.00 6.74 -3.32
CA SER A 56 10.21 8.17 -3.55
C SER A 56 9.08 8.80 -4.37
N ALA A 57 8.58 8.12 -5.40
CA ALA A 57 7.43 8.58 -6.18
C ALA A 57 6.16 8.73 -5.31
N LEU A 58 5.87 7.73 -4.47
CA LEU A 58 4.74 7.80 -3.53
C LEU A 58 4.90 8.94 -2.52
N LEU A 59 6.11 9.16 -2.01
CA LEU A 59 6.39 10.24 -1.06
C LEU A 59 6.14 11.62 -1.70
N VAL A 60 6.61 11.82 -2.94
CA VAL A 60 6.35 13.06 -3.69
C VAL A 60 4.85 13.25 -3.94
N LEU A 61 4.12 12.21 -4.32
CA LEU A 61 2.66 12.28 -4.49
C LEU A 61 1.93 12.66 -3.20
N VAL A 62 2.31 12.05 -2.07
CA VAL A 62 1.76 12.40 -0.75
C VAL A 62 2.10 13.85 -0.41
N TRP A 63 3.31 14.31 -0.66
CA TRP A 63 3.69 15.68 -0.39
C TRP A 63 2.91 16.68 -1.24
N LEU A 64 2.76 16.42 -2.54
CA LEU A 64 1.97 17.27 -3.45
C LEU A 64 0.49 17.31 -3.06
N THR A 65 -0.09 16.17 -2.68
CA THR A 65 -1.49 16.11 -2.24
C THR A 65 -1.70 16.86 -0.93
N LEU A 66 -0.78 16.75 0.03
CA LEU A 66 -0.82 17.55 1.26
C LEU A 66 -0.64 19.04 0.98
N ARG A 67 0.28 19.41 0.09
CA ARG A 67 0.51 20.80 -0.31
C ARG A 67 -0.73 21.41 -0.94
N ARG A 68 -1.38 20.70 -1.88
CA ARG A 68 -2.65 21.15 -2.48
C ARG A 68 -3.73 21.34 -1.42
N ARG A 69 -3.91 20.34 -0.53
CA ARG A 69 -4.87 20.45 0.58
C ARG A 69 -4.60 21.61 1.53
N GLN A 70 -3.34 22.05 1.67
CA GLN A 70 -3.06 23.25 2.44
C GLN A 70 -3.52 24.49 1.68
N ILE A 71 -3.19 24.62 0.40
CA ILE A 71 -3.63 25.73 -0.44
C ILE A 71 -5.17 25.82 -0.46
N ASP A 72 -5.86 24.70 -0.68
CA ASP A 72 -7.34 24.65 -0.67
C ASP A 72 -7.92 25.16 0.66
N LYS A 73 -7.25 24.89 1.79
CA LYS A 73 -7.68 25.39 3.11
C LYS A 73 -7.43 26.89 3.29
N LEU A 74 -6.39 27.43 2.67
CA LEU A 74 -6.14 28.87 2.70
C LEU A 74 -7.17 29.63 1.85
N GLU A 75 -7.55 29.07 0.70
CA GLU A 75 -8.61 29.62 -0.15
C GLU A 75 -9.97 29.57 0.55
N GLU A 76 -10.33 28.44 1.16
CA GLU A 76 -11.59 28.29 1.94
C GLU A 76 -11.64 29.21 3.17
N ALA A 77 -10.49 29.59 3.75
CA ALA A 77 -10.43 30.56 4.85
C ALA A 77 -10.53 32.02 4.38
N THR A 78 -10.19 32.30 3.13
CA THR A 78 -10.15 33.67 2.59
C THR A 78 -11.53 34.11 2.11
N ASP A 79 -12.34 33.21 1.54
CA ASP A 79 -13.69 33.51 1.07
C ASP A 79 -14.76 32.51 1.58
N PRO A 80 -15.22 32.66 2.84
CA PRO A 80 -16.24 31.77 3.40
C PRO A 80 -17.64 31.95 2.78
N PHE A 81 -17.87 33.01 2.00
CA PHE A 81 -19.20 33.33 1.45
C PHE A 81 -19.44 32.81 0.02
N GLU A 82 -18.40 32.45 -0.74
CA GLU A 82 -18.60 31.92 -2.11
C GLU A 82 -19.31 30.56 -2.10
N LEU A 83 -19.01 29.67 -1.14
CA LEU A 83 -19.72 28.37 -1.02
C LEU A 83 -21.18 28.52 -0.60
N ALA A 84 -21.51 29.59 0.14
CA ALA A 84 -22.88 29.90 0.53
C ALA A 84 -23.72 30.40 -0.66
N ALA A 85 -23.10 31.14 -1.60
CA ALA A 85 -23.76 31.59 -2.83
C ALA A 85 -24.17 30.42 -3.76
N TYR A 86 -23.42 29.32 -3.75
CA TYR A 86 -23.75 28.10 -4.49
C TYR A 86 -24.65 27.11 -3.71
N GLY A 87 -25.04 27.43 -2.46
CA GLY A 87 -25.89 26.55 -1.64
C GLY A 87 -25.23 25.22 -1.25
N LEU A 88 -23.91 25.13 -1.36
CA LEU A 88 -23.11 23.90 -1.12
C LEU A 88 -22.59 23.82 0.33
N GLU A 89 -23.08 24.69 1.21
CA GLU A 89 -22.56 24.83 2.58
C GLU A 89 -22.69 23.49 3.35
N GLN A 90 -21.55 22.86 3.62
CA GLN A 90 -21.49 21.80 4.62
C GLN A 90 -21.44 22.47 5.98
N THR A 91 -22.63 22.65 6.58
CA THR A 91 -22.75 23.13 7.95
C THR A 91 -21.77 22.39 8.88
N PRO A 92 -21.17 23.05 9.88
CA PRO A 92 -20.17 22.44 10.77
C PRO A 92 -20.68 21.15 11.44
N VAL A 93 -22.00 21.07 11.63
CA VAL A 93 -22.73 19.90 12.14
C VAL A 93 -22.61 18.68 11.20
N GLN A 94 -22.72 18.85 9.87
CA GLN A 94 -22.57 17.74 8.92
C GLN A 94 -21.14 17.21 8.85
N LYS A 95 -20.14 18.11 8.93
CA LYS A 95 -18.72 17.75 8.93
C LYS A 95 -18.35 16.94 10.17
N GLN A 96 -18.85 17.34 11.34
CA GLN A 96 -18.72 16.61 12.60
C GLN A 96 -19.32 15.20 12.48
N ARG A 97 -20.57 15.11 11.99
CA ARG A 97 -21.31 13.84 11.86
C ARG A 97 -20.62 12.84 10.92
N ARG A 98 -19.99 13.30 9.83
CA ARG A 98 -19.20 12.43 8.93
C ARG A 98 -17.95 11.91 9.62
N ARG A 99 -17.25 12.76 10.37
CA ARG A 99 -16.04 12.37 11.11
C ARG A 99 -16.34 11.34 12.19
N ASP A 100 -17.45 11.51 12.90
CA ASP A 100 -17.89 10.59 13.94
C ASP A 100 -18.34 9.24 13.36
N ARG A 101 -19.05 9.25 12.23
CA ARG A 101 -19.36 8.01 11.47
C ARG A 101 -18.10 7.27 11.04
N PHE A 102 -17.10 7.98 10.55
CA PHE A 102 -15.86 7.37 10.10
C PHE A 102 -15.08 6.74 11.28
N LYS A 103 -14.99 7.44 12.42
CA LYS A 103 -14.46 6.88 13.67
C LYS A 103 -15.22 5.66 14.14
N ALA A 104 -16.55 5.67 14.08
CA ALA A 104 -17.38 4.55 14.47
C ALA A 104 -17.17 3.30 13.58
N MET A 105 -16.86 3.49 12.28
CA MET A 105 -16.52 2.37 11.39
C MET A 105 -15.11 1.82 11.66
N LEU A 106 -14.15 2.67 11.97
CA LEU A 106 -12.77 2.26 12.29
C LEU A 106 -12.63 1.58 13.66
N GLY A 107 -13.42 1.99 14.64
CA GLY A 107 -13.42 1.41 15.99
C GLY A 107 -14.18 0.10 16.14
N ARG A 108 -14.76 -0.46 15.07
CA ARG A 108 -15.60 -1.67 15.10
C ARG A 108 -14.86 -2.95 14.70
N ARG A 109 -13.56 -3.04 14.95
CA ARG A 109 -12.74 -4.24 14.75
C ARG A 109 -12.09 -4.67 16.04
#